data_AF-R0BH00-F1
#
_entry.id   AF-R0BH00-F1
#
_cell.length_a   1.000
_cell.length_b   1.000
_cell.length_c   1.000
_cell.angle_alpha   90.00
_cell.angle_beta   90.00
_cell.angle_gamma   90.00
#
_symmetry.space_group_name_H-M   'P 1'
#
loop_
_entity.id
_entity.type
_entity.pdbx_description
1 polymer ?
#
loop_
_entity_poly.entity_id
_entity_poly.type
_entity_poly.pdbx_seq_one_letter_code
_entity_poly.pdbx_strand_id
1 'polypeptide(L)'
;MGRPLKIKSPEEMEQFWEAYKQECDNQEVLTHDFSSKNSEFVSAKLKRSITYTIEGFCVYLGIARSKFYETYANRKRYGDIVTRIREECEADARKKFELQIIPSQLAGLWMSKYGYTTKVENNLSGGLDTEKTKLDDLLQQMRGGGQ
;
A
#
# COMPACT_ATOMS: atom_id res chain seq x y z
N MET A 1 16.29 -8.36 35.36
CA MET A 1 16.73 -9.15 34.19
C MET A 1 15.85 -8.80 33.01
N GLY A 2 16.41 -8.46 31.85
CA GLY A 2 15.64 -8.05 30.67
C GLY A 2 14.89 -9.24 30.05
N ARG A 3 13.70 -8.98 29.48
CA ARG A 3 12.91 -10.00 28.78
C ARG A 3 13.74 -10.59 27.63
N PRO A 4 13.79 -11.92 27.45
CA PRO A 4 14.52 -12.53 26.35
C PRO A 4 14.00 -12.02 25.00
N LEU A 5 14.92 -11.83 24.06
CA LEU A 5 14.58 -11.43 22.70
C LEU A 5 13.71 -12.50 22.05
N LYS A 6 12.76 -12.04 21.23
CA LYS A 6 11.92 -12.94 20.43
C LYS A 6 12.71 -13.59 19.29
N ILE A 7 13.67 -12.85 18.73
CA ILE A 7 14.61 -13.30 17.70
C ILE A 7 16.03 -13.11 18.24
N LYS A 8 16.81 -14.19 18.25
CA LYS A 8 18.13 -14.30 18.86
C LYS A 8 19.26 -14.03 17.84
N SER A 9 18.99 -14.17 16.55
CA SER A 9 19.98 -13.93 15.49
C SER A 9 19.39 -13.34 14.20
N PRO A 10 20.20 -12.67 13.35
CA PRO A 10 19.78 -12.22 12.03
C PRO A 10 19.30 -13.37 11.12
N GLU A 11 19.94 -14.53 11.22
CA GLU A 11 19.59 -15.72 10.43
C GLU A 11 18.21 -16.24 10.84
N GLU A 12 17.89 -16.21 12.14
CA GLU A 12 16.54 -16.53 12.63
C GLU A 12 15.52 -15.48 12.17
N MET A 13 15.89 -14.20 12.09
CA MET A 13 15.02 -13.16 11.55
C MET A 13 14.70 -13.40 10.07
N GLU A 14 15.71 -13.80 9.29
CA GLU A 14 15.54 -14.17 7.88
C GLU A 14 14.61 -15.36 7.72
N GLN A 15 14.76 -16.41 8.53
CA GLN A 15 13.87 -17.57 8.51
C GLN A 15 12.40 -17.19 8.80
N PHE A 16 12.18 -16.36 9.82
CA PHE A 16 10.82 -15.87 10.11
C PHE A 16 10.28 -14.99 8.99
N TRP A 17 11.12 -14.17 8.38
CA TRP A 17 10.73 -13.32 7.26
C TRP A 17 10.32 -14.13 6.03
N GLU A 18 11.09 -15.17 5.67
CA GLU A 18 10.73 -16.08 4.57
C GLU A 18 9.43 -16.84 4.86
N ALA A 19 9.24 -17.33 6.08
CA ALA A 19 8.00 -18.00 6.48
C ALA A 19 6.79 -17.06 6.37
N TYR A 20 6.94 -15.80 6.80
CA TYR A 20 5.90 -14.80 6.67
C TYR A 20 5.56 -14.46 5.20
N LYS A 21 6.57 -14.35 4.33
CA LYS A 21 6.35 -14.16 2.88
C LYS A 21 5.56 -15.31 2.28
N GLN A 22 5.91 -16.55 2.62
CA GLN A 22 5.19 -17.74 2.16
C GLN A 22 3.72 -17.76 2.61
N GLU A 23 3.44 -17.33 3.85
CA GLU A 23 2.06 -17.17 4.32
C GLU A 23 1.31 -16.14 3.46
N CYS A 24 1.90 -14.96 3.26
CA CYS A 24 1.29 -13.90 2.45
C CYS A 24 1.01 -14.31 1.01
N ASP A 25 1.83 -15.18 0.42
CA ASP A 25 1.66 -15.64 -0.96
C ASP A 25 0.63 -16.77 -1.11
N ASN A 26 0.17 -17.36 0.00
CA ASN A 26 -0.72 -18.52 0.01
C ASN A 26 -2.02 -18.27 0.80
N GLN A 27 -2.62 -17.09 0.68
CA GLN A 27 -3.89 -16.79 1.34
C GLN A 27 -5.05 -17.52 0.64
N GLU A 28 -5.80 -18.33 1.38
CA GLU A 28 -7.00 -19.01 0.85
C GLU A 28 -8.24 -18.11 1.02
N VAL A 29 -8.92 -17.82 -0.08
CA VAL A 29 -10.16 -17.06 -0.09
C VAL A 29 -11.26 -17.87 -0.76
N LEU A 30 -12.38 -18.07 -0.07
CA LEU A 30 -13.58 -18.65 -0.66
C LEU A 30 -14.25 -17.59 -1.53
N THR A 31 -14.32 -17.85 -2.83
CA THR A 31 -14.97 -16.96 -3.80
C THR A 31 -16.26 -17.59 -4.27
N HIS A 32 -17.35 -16.84 -4.24
CA HIS A 32 -18.63 -17.21 -4.81
C HIS A 32 -18.85 -16.43 -6.10
N ASP A 33 -19.04 -17.12 -7.22
CA ASP A 33 -19.28 -16.49 -8.51
C ASP A 33 -20.40 -17.23 -9.28
N PHE A 34 -21.08 -16.53 -10.18
CA PHE A 34 -22.16 -17.10 -10.97
C PHE A 34 -21.61 -17.68 -12.28
N SER A 35 -21.71 -19.00 -12.44
CA SER A 35 -21.33 -19.67 -13.68
C SER A 35 -22.43 -19.49 -14.71
N SER A 36 -22.25 -18.56 -15.65
CA SER A 36 -23.21 -18.35 -16.76
C SER A 36 -23.40 -19.60 -17.63
N LYS A 37 -22.40 -20.50 -17.69
CA LYS A 37 -22.48 -21.76 -18.43
C LYS A 37 -23.41 -22.78 -17.77
N ASN A 38 -23.44 -22.80 -16.44
CA ASN A 38 -24.24 -23.76 -15.67
C ASN A 38 -25.49 -23.13 -15.02
N SER A 39 -25.64 -21.80 -15.14
CA SER A 39 -26.67 -21.01 -14.47
C SER A 39 -26.76 -21.25 -12.95
N GLU A 40 -25.61 -21.46 -12.30
CA GLU A 40 -25.52 -21.77 -10.88
C GLU A 40 -24.41 -20.95 -10.19
N PHE A 41 -24.57 -20.71 -8.89
CA PHE A 41 -23.51 -20.12 -8.07
C PHE A 41 -22.49 -21.19 -7.69
N VAL A 42 -21.25 -21.01 -8.13
CA VAL A 42 -20.14 -21.91 -7.82
C VAL A 42 -19.25 -21.25 -6.77
N SER A 43 -18.84 -22.05 -5.78
CA SER A 43 -17.92 -21.62 -4.74
C SER A 43 -16.57 -22.30 -4.96
N ALA A 44 -15.50 -21.54 -5.07
CA ALA A 44 -14.15 -22.08 -5.25
C ALA A 44 -13.20 -21.47 -4.23
N LYS A 45 -12.32 -22.32 -3.67
CA LYS A 45 -11.17 -21.85 -2.90
C LYS A 45 -10.11 -21.36 -3.88
N LEU A 46 -9.81 -20.07 -3.85
CA LEU A 46 -8.76 -19.47 -4.65
C LEU A 46 -7.60 -19.07 -3.76
N LYS A 47 -6.38 -19.31 -4.24
CA LYS A 47 -5.19 -18.75 -3.62
C LYS A 47 -4.99 -17.32 -4.09
N ARG A 48 -4.73 -16.43 -3.16
CA ARG A 48 -4.40 -15.01 -3.40
C ARG A 48 -3.08 -14.70 -2.71
N SER A 49 -2.31 -13.79 -3.29
CA SER A 49 -1.15 -13.21 -2.65
C SER A 49 -1.48 -11.81 -2.14
N ILE A 50 -0.97 -11.48 -0.96
CA ILE A 50 -1.07 -10.15 -0.36
C ILE A 50 0.33 -9.54 -0.22
N THR A 51 0.40 -8.22 -0.18
CA THR A 51 1.67 -7.50 -0.06
C THR A 51 2.28 -7.66 1.33
N TYR A 52 3.58 -7.92 1.40
CA TYR A 52 4.28 -8.03 2.68
C TYR A 52 4.47 -6.65 3.31
N THR A 53 4.29 -6.54 4.62
CA THR A 53 4.56 -5.29 5.36
C THR A 53 5.28 -5.57 6.66
N ILE A 54 6.05 -4.60 7.16
CA ILE A 54 6.68 -4.72 8.47
C ILE A 54 5.63 -4.79 9.58
N GLU A 55 4.53 -4.07 9.44
CA GLU A 55 3.40 -4.15 10.34
C GLU A 55 2.82 -5.57 10.38
N GLY A 56 2.58 -6.18 9.22
CA GLY A 56 2.10 -7.56 9.12
C GLY A 56 3.10 -8.56 9.68
N PHE A 57 4.39 -8.38 9.43
CA PHE A 57 5.44 -9.22 10.01
C PHE A 57 5.51 -9.10 11.54
N CYS A 58 5.35 -7.89 12.07
CA CYS A 58 5.27 -7.68 13.51
C CYS A 58 4.06 -8.40 14.12
N VAL A 59 2.91 -8.37 13.45
CA VAL A 59 1.70 -9.11 13.86
C VAL A 59 1.95 -10.62 13.81
N TYR A 60 2.53 -11.13 12.73
CA TYR A 60 2.93 -12.54 12.57
C TYR A 60 3.83 -13.01 13.71
N LEU A 61 4.83 -12.20 14.09
CA LEU A 61 5.70 -12.45 15.22
C LEU A 61 5.05 -12.19 16.59
N GLY A 62 3.84 -11.64 16.66
CA GLY A 62 3.20 -11.24 17.90
C GLY A 62 4.03 -10.22 18.70
N ILE A 63 4.61 -9.23 18.01
CA ILE A 63 5.36 -8.12 18.60
C ILE A 63 4.78 -6.78 18.15
N ALA A 64 4.85 -5.77 19.01
CA ALA A 64 4.47 -4.41 18.63
C ALA A 64 5.50 -3.80 17.66
N ARG A 65 5.05 -3.06 16.65
CA ARG A 65 5.93 -2.38 15.66
C ARG A 65 6.98 -1.49 16.32
N SER A 66 6.60 -0.74 17.36
CA SER A 66 7.52 0.13 18.11
C SER A 66 8.65 -0.68 18.73
N LYS A 67 8.32 -1.80 19.38
CA LYS A 67 9.30 -2.72 19.98
C LYS A 67 10.20 -3.37 18.95
N PHE A 68 9.69 -3.71 17.76
CA PHE A 68 10.51 -4.25 16.67
C PHE A 68 11.64 -3.29 16.30
N TYR A 69 11.32 -2.02 16.06
CA TYR A 69 12.34 -1.02 15.69
C TYR A 69 13.30 -0.72 16.85
N GLU A 70 12.78 -0.54 18.07
CA GLU A 70 13.61 -0.32 19.26
C GLU A 70 14.60 -1.47 19.50
N THR A 71 14.12 -2.71 19.33
CA THR A 71 14.88 -3.91 19.67
C THR A 71 15.86 -4.30 18.56
N TYR A 72 15.45 -4.24 17.30
CA TYR A 72 16.23 -4.80 16.20
C TYR A 72 16.84 -3.73 15.30
N ALA A 73 16.09 -2.70 14.91
CA ALA A 73 16.60 -1.73 13.93
C ALA A 73 17.78 -0.89 14.47
N ASN A 74 17.77 -0.59 15.77
CA ASN A 74 18.85 0.20 16.40
C ASN A 74 20.10 -0.64 16.75
N ARG A 75 20.03 -1.97 16.63
CA ARG A 75 21.17 -2.85 16.95
C ARG A 75 21.96 -3.14 15.68
N LYS A 76 23.25 -2.78 15.68
CA LYS A 76 24.17 -2.96 14.54
C LYS A 76 24.11 -4.36 13.92
N ARG A 77 23.96 -5.41 14.73
CA ARG A 77 23.85 -6.81 14.27
C ARG A 77 22.63 -7.08 13.36
N TYR A 78 21.52 -6.38 13.57
CA TYR A 78 20.26 -6.60 12.84
C TYR A 78 19.96 -5.49 11.83
N GLY A 79 20.75 -4.41 11.79
CA GLY A 79 20.48 -3.25 10.95
C GLY A 79 20.37 -3.60 9.46
N ASP A 80 21.24 -4.49 8.98
CA ASP A 80 21.25 -4.94 7.59
C ASP A 80 19.98 -5.69 7.20
N ILE A 81 19.64 -6.75 7.94
CA ILE A 81 18.42 -7.54 7.69
C ILE A 81 17.14 -6.70 7.84
N VAL A 82 17.08 -5.78 8.80
CA VAL A 82 15.92 -4.89 8.97
C VAL A 82 15.78 -3.92 7.80
N THR A 83 16.91 -3.44 7.25
CA THR A 83 16.91 -2.59 6.05
C THR A 83 16.46 -3.39 4.83
N ARG A 84 17.00 -4.60 4.64
CA ARG A 84 16.59 -5.49 3.56
C ARG A 84 15.10 -5.82 3.60
N ILE A 85 14.54 -6.09 4.77
CA ILE A 85 13.08 -6.29 4.96
C ILE A 85 12.29 -5.06 4.49
N ARG A 86 12.74 -3.84 4.78
CA ARG A 86 12.07 -2.61 4.32
C ARG A 86 12.06 -2.50 2.80
N GLU A 87 13.22 -2.75 2.19
CA GLU A 87 13.40 -2.70 0.74
C GLU A 87 12.58 -3.79 0.04
N GLU A 88 12.56 -5.00 0.60
CA GLU A 88 11.73 -6.11 0.09
C GLU A 88 10.23 -5.79 0.16
N CYS A 89 9.75 -5.08 1.20
CA CYS A 89 8.36 -4.64 1.25
C CYS A 89 8.02 -3.66 0.11
N GLU A 90 8.91 -2.69 -0.17
CA GLU A 90 8.72 -1.75 -1.29
C GLU A 90 8.74 -2.48 -2.64
N ALA A 91 9.75 -3.34 -2.84
CA ALA A 91 9.93 -4.10 -4.06
C ALA A 91 8.73 -5.02 -4.34
N ASP A 92 8.17 -5.67 -3.31
CA ASP A 92 6.98 -6.50 -3.44
C ASP A 92 5.74 -5.69 -3.82
N ALA A 93 5.48 -4.57 -3.13
CA ALA A 93 4.36 -3.69 -3.44
C ALA A 93 4.42 -3.21 -4.91
N ARG A 94 5.61 -2.77 -5.34
CA ARG A 94 5.86 -2.36 -6.71
C ARG A 94 5.64 -3.48 -7.71
N LYS A 95 6.25 -4.65 -7.49
CA LYS A 95 6.13 -5.81 -8.38
C LYS A 95 4.67 -6.28 -8.50
N LYS A 96 3.93 -6.35 -7.40
CA LYS A 96 2.51 -6.73 -7.41
C LYS A 96 1.63 -5.67 -8.09
N PHE A 97 1.98 -4.40 -8.00
CA PHE A 97 1.33 -3.35 -8.78
C PHE A 97 1.62 -3.48 -10.28
N GLU A 98 2.88 -3.65 -10.67
CA GLU A 98 3.30 -3.83 -12.08
C GLU A 98 2.67 -5.09 -12.71
N LEU A 99 2.49 -6.15 -11.93
CA LEU A 99 1.81 -7.39 -12.34
C LEU A 99 0.27 -7.33 -12.24
N GLN A 100 -0.31 -6.17 -11.91
CA GLN A 100 -1.75 -5.97 -11.74
C GLN A 100 -2.40 -6.92 -10.70
N ILE A 101 -1.60 -7.43 -9.75
CA ILE A 101 -2.09 -8.19 -8.60
C ILE A 101 -2.78 -7.24 -7.62
N ILE A 102 -2.21 -6.04 -7.43
CA ILE A 102 -2.85 -4.96 -6.66
C ILE A 102 -3.71 -4.12 -7.63
N PRO A 103 -5.00 -3.88 -7.32
CA PRO A 103 -5.84 -2.98 -8.11
C PRO A 103 -5.22 -1.58 -8.21
N SER A 104 -5.19 -1.02 -9.42
CA SER A 104 -4.57 0.29 -9.67
C SER A 104 -5.18 1.44 -8.88
N GLN A 105 -6.46 1.32 -8.49
CA GLN A 105 -7.16 2.26 -7.62
C GLN A 105 -6.52 2.36 -6.22
N LEU A 106 -5.89 1.28 -5.75
CA LEU A 106 -5.22 1.23 -4.45
C LEU A 106 -3.73 1.63 -4.56
N ALA A 107 -3.20 1.82 -5.77
CA ALA A 107 -1.78 2.13 -5.97
C ALA A 107 -1.34 3.39 -5.22
N GLY A 108 -2.17 4.43 -5.21
CA GLY A 108 -1.89 5.64 -4.43
C GLY A 108 -1.75 5.36 -2.92
N LEU A 109 -2.60 4.49 -2.36
CA LEU A 109 -2.54 4.14 -0.94
C LEU A 109 -1.27 3.34 -0.60
N TRP A 110 -0.94 2.34 -1.42
CA TRP A 110 0.19 1.44 -1.15
C TRP A 110 1.54 2.08 -1.47
N MET A 111 1.63 2.79 -2.60
CA MET A 111 2.89 3.35 -3.09
C MET A 111 3.22 4.70 -2.44
N SER A 112 2.24 5.46 -1.93
CA SER A 112 2.50 6.77 -1.29
C SER A 112 3.39 6.67 -0.05
N LYS A 113 3.33 5.56 0.70
CA LYS A 113 4.20 5.30 1.86
C LYS A 113 5.69 5.29 1.49
N TYR A 114 6.00 4.98 0.23
CA TYR A 114 7.36 4.92 -0.31
C TYR A 114 7.73 6.18 -1.12
N GLY A 115 6.91 7.23 -1.07
CA GLY A 115 7.18 8.50 -1.75
C GLY A 115 6.75 8.55 -3.22
N TYR A 116 6.12 7.49 -3.75
CA TYR A 116 5.53 7.54 -5.08
C TYR A 116 4.26 8.40 -5.06
N THR A 117 4.15 9.33 -5.99
CA THR A 117 2.99 10.20 -6.14
C THR A 117 2.53 10.21 -7.59
N THR A 118 1.22 10.24 -7.81
CA THR A 118 0.66 10.52 -9.13
C THR A 118 0.54 12.03 -9.29
N LYS A 119 1.23 12.59 -10.28
CA LYS A 119 0.94 13.97 -10.70
C LYS A 119 -0.43 13.96 -11.36
N VAL A 120 -1.44 14.43 -10.63
CA VAL A 120 -2.72 14.77 -11.24
C VAL A 120 -2.51 16.10 -11.95
N GLU A 121 -2.28 16.06 -13.25
CA GLU A 121 -2.40 17.26 -14.08
C GLU A 121 -3.88 17.63 -14.14
N ASN A 122 -4.33 18.45 -13.19
CA ASN A 122 -5.60 19.12 -13.31
C ASN A 122 -5.49 20.02 -14.55
N ASN A 123 -6.19 19.65 -15.62
CA ASN A 123 -6.43 20.53 -16.77
C ASN A 123 -7.27 21.73 -16.30
N LEU A 124 -6.62 22.70 -15.64
CA LEU A 124 -7.18 23.97 -15.17
C LEU A 124 -7.57 24.91 -16.32
N SER A 125 -7.31 24.52 -17.57
CA SER A 125 -7.61 25.30 -18.76
C SER A 125 -9.10 25.65 -18.87
N GLY A 126 -10.01 24.71 -18.61
CA GLY A 126 -11.45 24.99 -18.72
C GLY A 126 -12.05 25.83 -17.58
N GLY A 127 -11.44 25.79 -16.39
CA GLY A 127 -11.90 26.53 -15.21
C GLY A 127 -11.50 28.00 -15.25
N LEU A 128 -10.28 28.31 -15.70
CA LEU A 128 -9.80 29.69 -15.77
C LEU A 128 -10.59 30.53 -16.78
N ASP A 129 -10.97 29.96 -17.93
CA ASP A 129 -11.72 30.70 -18.94
C ASP A 129 -13.16 30.99 -18.48
N THR A 130 -13.78 30.06 -17.75
CA THR A 130 -15.11 30.28 -17.17
C THR A 130 -15.08 31.27 -16.00
N GLU A 131 -14.01 31.31 -15.20
CA GLU A 131 -13.83 32.31 -14.15
C GLU A 131 -13.56 33.72 -14.72
N LYS A 132 -12.81 33.83 -15.82
CA LYS A 132 -12.61 35.11 -16.53
C LYS A 132 -13.93 35.66 -17.06
N THR A 133 -14.73 34.85 -17.74
CA THR A 133 -16.02 35.30 -18.28
C THR A 133 -16.96 35.80 -17.17
N LYS A 134 -17.03 35.09 -16.03
CA LYS A 134 -17.84 35.53 -14.88
C LYS A 134 -17.36 36.85 -14.29
N LEU A 135 -16.05 37.08 -14.25
CA LEU A 135 -15.48 38.34 -13.77
C LEU A 135 -15.81 39.50 -14.73
N ASP A 136 -15.71 39.26 -16.04
CA ASP A 136 -16.05 40.25 -17.06
C ASP A 136 -17.53 40.63 -17.02
N ASP A 137 -18.43 39.65 -16.86
CA ASP A 137 -19.87 39.88 -16.71
C ASP A 137 -20.19 40.75 -15.47
N LEU A 138 -19.51 40.52 -14.34
CA LEU A 138 -19.67 41.32 -13.12
C LEU A 138 -19.17 42.77 -13.31
N LEU A 139 -18.04 42.94 -13.99
CA LEU A 139 -17.51 44.27 -14.30
C LEU A 139 -18.44 45.04 -15.25
N GLN A 140 -19.07 44.36 -16.20
CA GLN A 140 -20.05 44.96 -17.10
C GLN A 140 -21.32 45.39 -16.36
N GLN A 141 -21.81 44.57 -15.42
CA GLN A 141 -22.96 44.91 -14.58
C GLN A 141 -22.68 46.14 -13.69
N MET A 142 -21.48 46.24 -13.11
CA MET A 142 -21.10 47.41 -12.30
C MET A 142 -20.93 48.69 -13.13
N ARG A 143 -20.55 48.59 -14.41
CA ARG A 143 -20.42 49.75 -15.31
C ARG A 143 -21.75 50.18 -15.96
N GLY A 144 -22.75 49.30 -16.02
CA GLY A 144 -24.04 49.54 -16.66
C GLY A 144 -25.17 50.05 -15.75
N GLY A 145 -24.95 50.19 -14.44
CA GLY A 145 -25.98 50.61 -13.48
C GLY A 145 -26.24 52.12 -13.37
N GLY A 146 -25.85 52.91 -14.39
CA GLY A 146 -26.01 54.36 -14.42
C GLY A 146 -26.91 54.83 -15.56
N GLN A 147 -28.22 54.62 -15.43
CA GLN A 147 -29.26 55.45 -16.03
C GLN A 147 -30.31 55.76 -14.96
#